data_AF-X1IEU2-F1
#
_entry.id   AF-X1IEU2-F1
#
_cell.length_a   1.000
_cell.length_b   1.000
_cell.length_c   1.000
_cell.angle_alpha   90.00
_cell.angle_beta   90.00
_cell.angle_gamma   90.00
#
_symmetry.space_group_name_H-M   'P 1'
#
loop_
_entity.id
_entity.type
_entity.pdbx_description
1 polymer ?
#
loop_
_entity_poly.entity_id
_entity_poly.type
_entity_poly.pdbx_seq_one_letter_code
_entity_poly.pdbx_strand_id
1 'polypeptide(L)'
;MDGLLKNPNNKYQHLTGREREDERNKGENAVKNYLKGIIQDCDALICLIGNDTHNATGVRYELEVAKSLRKKIIAVRIPQTTGGLPYILRSWGISEVKWNAKDINDKLSKL
;
A
#
# COMPACT_ATOMS: atom_id res chain seq x y z
N MET A 1 -25.28 0.97 10.59
CA MET A 1 -24.56 2.10 9.95
C MET A 1 -23.95 3.08 10.95
N ASP A 2 -24.26 3.03 12.25
CA ASP A 2 -23.73 3.97 13.27
C ASP A 2 -22.21 3.93 13.52
N GLY A 3 -21.54 2.79 13.29
CA GLY A 3 -20.12 2.64 13.59
C GLY A 3 -19.19 3.40 12.63
N LEU A 4 -19.60 3.60 11.38
CA LEU A 4 -18.83 4.32 10.36
C LEU A 4 -18.88 5.85 10.56
N LEU A 5 -20.02 6.37 11.01
CA LEU A 5 -20.21 7.81 11.25
C LEU A 5 -19.52 8.29 12.54
N LYS A 6 -19.33 7.39 13.51
CA LYS A 6 -18.65 7.69 14.79
C LYS A 6 -17.14 7.42 14.77
N ASN A 7 -16.56 7.07 13.62
CA ASN A 7 -15.13 6.85 13.53
C ASN A 7 -14.39 8.19 13.68
N PRO A 8 -13.60 8.41 14.75
CA PRO A 8 -12.86 9.66 14.97
C PRO A 8 -11.80 9.92 13.90
N ASN A 9 -11.50 8.91 13.06
CA ASN A 9 -10.60 9.02 11.92
C ASN A 9 -11.29 9.42 10.61
N ASN A 10 -12.59 9.74 10.61
CA ASN A 10 -13.28 10.24 9.41
C ASN A 10 -12.66 11.54 8.87
N LYS A 11 -12.02 12.35 9.72
CA LYS A 11 -11.24 13.52 9.29
C LYS A 11 -10.02 13.18 8.41
N TYR A 12 -9.58 11.92 8.41
CA TYR A 12 -8.50 11.40 7.58
C TYR A 12 -9.02 10.62 6.37
N GLN A 13 -10.35 10.61 6.11
CA GLN A 13 -10.88 10.11 4.85
C GLN A 13 -10.49 11.09 3.74
N HIS A 14 -9.32 10.87 3.15
CA HIS A 14 -8.97 11.42 1.85
C HIS A 14 -9.54 10.51 0.77
N LEU A 15 -10.87 10.36 0.74
CA LEU A 15 -11.56 9.77 -0.41
C LEU A 15 -11.50 10.82 -1.53
N THR A 16 -10.45 10.78 -2.35
CA THR A 16 -10.41 11.61 -3.56
C THR A 16 -11.50 11.10 -4.51
N GLY A 17 -12.14 12.00 -5.30
CA GLY A 17 -13.23 11.62 -6.21
C GLY A 17 -12.88 10.47 -7.17
N ARG A 18 -11.58 10.22 -7.39
CA ARG A 18 -11.03 9.12 -8.19
C ARG A 18 -11.36 7.73 -7.62
N GLU A 19 -11.47 7.55 -6.30
CA GLU A 19 -11.79 6.25 -5.69
C GLU A 19 -13.23 5.77 -5.97
N ARG A 20 -14.08 6.62 -6.57
CA ARG A 20 -15.44 6.25 -7.00
C ARG A 20 -15.49 5.64 -8.40
N GLU A 21 -14.40 5.69 -9.18
CA GLU A 21 -14.35 5.15 -10.53
C GLU A 21 -13.84 3.71 -10.52
N ASP A 22 -14.74 2.76 -10.84
CA ASP A 22 -14.36 1.35 -10.98
C ASP A 22 -13.77 1.11 -12.39
N GLU A 23 -12.46 1.30 -12.50
CA GLU A 23 -11.71 1.09 -13.74
C GLU A 23 -11.42 -0.41 -14.02
N ARG A 24 -11.80 -1.34 -13.12
CA ARG A 24 -11.54 -2.79 -13.30
C ARG A 24 -12.16 -3.35 -14.57
N ASN A 25 -13.26 -2.75 -15.03
CA ASN A 25 -13.99 -3.18 -16.22
C ASN A 25 -13.36 -2.68 -17.53
N LYS A 26 -12.34 -1.80 -17.49
CA LYS A 26 -11.71 -1.20 -18.70
C LYS A 26 -10.43 -1.92 -19.16
N GLY A 27 -10.10 -3.05 -18.54
CA GLY A 27 -8.96 -3.90 -18.91
C GLY A 27 -7.68 -3.58 -18.14
N GLU A 28 -6.73 -4.53 -18.16
CA GLU A 28 -5.54 -4.53 -17.31
C GLU A 28 -4.66 -3.27 -17.46
N ASN A 29 -4.54 -2.74 -18.68
CA ASN A 29 -3.74 -1.54 -18.94
C ASN A 29 -4.37 -0.26 -18.38
N ALA A 30 -5.71 -0.15 -18.37
CA ALA A 30 -6.40 1.00 -17.79
C ALA A 30 -6.20 1.03 -16.27
N VAL A 31 -6.33 -0.13 -15.61
CA VAL A 31 -6.07 -0.31 -14.17
C VAL A 31 -4.63 0.05 -13.83
N LYS A 32 -3.65 -0.43 -14.61
CA LYS A 32 -2.23 -0.13 -14.41
C LYS A 32 -1.93 1.37 -14.51
N ASN A 33 -2.44 2.04 -15.54
CA ASN A 33 -2.23 3.49 -15.71
C ASN A 33 -2.90 4.32 -14.60
N TYR A 34 -4.10 3.92 -14.17
CA TYR A 34 -4.79 4.54 -13.05
C TYR A 34 -3.99 4.40 -11.75
N LEU A 35 -3.55 3.18 -11.40
CA LEU A 35 -2.72 2.91 -10.22
C LEU A 35 -1.40 3.67 -10.27
N LYS A 36 -0.75 3.76 -11.44
CA LYS A 36 0.47 4.54 -11.61
C LYS A 36 0.26 6.02 -11.28
N GLY A 37 -0.87 6.61 -11.70
CA GLY A 37 -1.22 7.99 -11.38
C GLY A 37 -1.36 8.20 -9.87
N ILE A 38 -2.03 7.29 -9.17
CA ILE A 38 -2.16 7.35 -7.70
C ILE A 38 -0.79 7.25 -7.03
N ILE A 39 0.02 6.26 -7.41
CA ILE A 39 1.35 6.05 -6.81
C ILE A 39 2.25 7.26 -7.05
N GLN A 40 2.11 7.93 -8.20
CA GLN A 40 2.85 9.16 -8.52
C GLN A 40 2.51 10.32 -7.58
N ASP A 41 1.23 10.47 -7.21
CA ASP A 41 0.77 11.53 -6.31
C ASP A 41 1.13 11.26 -4.83
N CYS A 42 1.48 10.01 -4.47
CA CYS A 42 1.87 9.65 -3.10
C CYS A 42 3.33 9.98 -2.77
N ASP A 43 3.62 10.34 -1.52
CA ASP A 43 4.99 10.52 -1.01
C ASP A 43 5.66 9.18 -0.63
N ALA A 44 4.86 8.25 -0.11
CA ALA A 44 5.31 6.93 0.33
C ALA A 44 4.26 5.86 0.04
N LEU A 45 4.72 4.61 -0.07
CA LEU A 45 3.90 3.42 -0.22
C LEU A 45 4.06 2.52 1.01
N ILE A 46 2.93 2.09 1.57
CA ILE A 46 2.88 1.12 2.66
C ILE A 46 2.34 -0.19 2.10
N CYS A 47 3.15 -1.25 2.14
CA CYS A 47 2.76 -2.60 1.76
C CYS A 47 2.36 -3.39 3.01
N LEU A 48 1.09 -3.74 3.13
CA LEU A 48 0.59 -4.55 4.24
C LEU A 48 0.77 -6.04 3.95
N ILE A 49 1.50 -6.73 4.81
CA ILE A 49 1.80 -8.15 4.64
C ILE A 49 0.92 -8.98 5.56
N GLY A 50 0.01 -9.73 4.95
CA GLY A 50 -0.86 -10.72 5.58
C GLY A 50 -0.54 -12.14 5.09
N ASN A 51 -1.51 -13.05 5.19
CA ASN A 51 -1.32 -14.48 4.87
C ASN A 51 -1.01 -14.72 3.38
N ASP A 52 -1.69 -14.02 2.47
CA ASP A 52 -1.61 -14.30 1.02
C ASP A 52 -0.90 -13.20 0.21
N THR A 53 -0.29 -12.21 0.86
CA THR A 53 0.34 -11.05 0.17
C THR A 53 1.46 -11.46 -0.79
N HIS A 54 2.11 -12.60 -0.56
CA HIS A 54 3.19 -13.09 -1.42
C HIS A 54 2.74 -13.60 -2.81
N ASN A 55 1.44 -13.90 -2.99
CA ASN A 55 0.88 -14.47 -4.22
C ASN A 55 0.10 -13.47 -5.08
N ALA A 56 -0.12 -12.24 -4.59
CA ALA A 56 -0.94 -11.25 -5.29
C ALA A 56 -0.17 -10.60 -6.45
N THR A 57 -0.52 -10.93 -7.69
CA THR A 57 0.11 -10.40 -8.92
C THR A 57 0.04 -8.87 -9.00
N GLY A 58 -1.03 -8.26 -8.47
CA GLY A 58 -1.19 -6.80 -8.40
C GLY A 58 -0.16 -6.11 -7.50
N VAL A 59 0.19 -6.74 -6.37
CA VAL A 59 1.16 -6.20 -5.39
C VAL A 59 2.55 -6.04 -6.02
N ARG A 60 2.93 -6.96 -6.92
CA ARG A 60 4.20 -6.86 -7.64
C ARG A 60 4.25 -5.63 -8.54
N TYR A 61 3.19 -5.39 -9.32
CA TYR A 61 3.12 -4.24 -10.21
C TYR A 61 3.20 -2.92 -9.44
N GLU A 62 2.40 -2.77 -8.38
CA GLU A 62 2.38 -1.56 -7.54
C GLU A 62 3.75 -1.26 -6.92
N LEU A 63 4.42 -2.30 -6.42
CA LEU A 63 5.75 -2.18 -5.83
C LEU A 63 6.82 -1.81 -6.87
N GLU A 64 6.80 -2.40 -8.07
CA GLU A 64 7.73 -2.08 -9.15
C GLU A 64 7.53 -0.63 -9.63
N VAL A 65 6.28 -0.18 -9.77
CA VAL A 65 5.96 1.21 -10.12
C VAL A 65 6.45 2.17 -9.05
N ALA A 66 6.14 1.92 -7.78
CA ALA A 66 6.60 2.76 -6.67
C ALA A 66 8.13 2.84 -6.62
N LYS A 67 8.83 1.72 -6.85
CA LYS A 67 10.29 1.70 -6.92
C LYS A 67 10.81 2.53 -8.09
N SER A 68 10.20 2.42 -9.28
CA SER A 68 10.58 3.21 -10.46
C SER A 68 10.41 4.71 -10.26
N LEU A 69 9.36 5.09 -9.52
CA LEU A 69 9.04 6.48 -9.15
C LEU A 69 9.84 6.95 -7.92
N ARG A 70 10.81 6.14 -7.46
CA ARG A 70 11.66 6.39 -6.28
C ARG A 70 10.87 6.71 -5.02
N LYS A 71 9.65 6.17 -4.92
CA LYS A 71 8.81 6.31 -3.74
C LYS A 71 9.41 5.51 -2.60
N LYS A 72 9.26 6.04 -1.39
CA LYS A 72 9.65 5.34 -0.18
C LYS A 72 8.69 4.19 0.07
N ILE A 73 9.21 2.97 0.17
CA ILE A 73 8.39 1.76 0.37
C ILE A 73 8.64 1.25 1.79
N ILE A 74 7.57 1.01 2.54
CA ILE A 74 7.60 0.44 3.89
C ILE A 74 6.75 -0.83 3.87
N ALA A 75 7.31 -1.93 4.34
CA ALA A 75 6.60 -3.19 4.47
C ALA A 75 6.14 -3.35 5.92
N VAL A 76 4.84 -3.53 6.16
CA VAL A 76 4.26 -3.62 7.51
C VAL A 76 3.56 -4.96 7.69
N ARG A 77 3.98 -5.71 8.70
CA ARG A 77 3.43 -7.02 9.04
C ARG A 77 2.11 -6.87 9.80
N ILE A 78 1.02 -7.41 9.27
CA ILE A 78 -0.25 -7.52 10.02
C ILE A 78 -0.07 -8.55 11.15
N PRO A 79 -0.50 -8.26 12.40
CA PRO A 79 -0.38 -9.21 13.51
C PRO A 79 -1.09 -10.52 13.22
N GLN A 80 -0.58 -11.62 13.78
CA GLN A 80 -1.18 -12.96 13.67
C GLN A 80 -1.28 -13.49 12.23
N THR A 81 -0.45 -12.94 11.31
CA THR A 81 -0.34 -13.45 9.94
C THR A 81 0.95 -14.22 9.74
N THR A 82 0.90 -15.28 8.94
CA THR A 82 2.02 -16.20 8.68
C THR A 82 2.58 -16.07 7.26
N GLY A 83 1.99 -15.22 6.43
CA GLY A 83 2.40 -15.08 5.04
C GLY A 83 3.81 -14.50 4.88
N GLY A 84 4.54 -14.97 3.88
CA GLY A 84 5.91 -14.52 3.63
C GLY A 84 6.00 -13.06 3.16
N LEU A 85 7.13 -12.41 3.44
CA LEU A 85 7.51 -11.15 2.80
C LEU A 85 7.64 -11.38 1.28
N PRO A 86 6.98 -10.57 0.43
CA PRO A 86 7.15 -10.62 -1.02
C PRO A 86 8.63 -10.64 -1.43
N TYR A 87 9.00 -11.55 -2.34
CA TYR A 87 10.39 -11.76 -2.76
C TYR A 87 11.07 -10.47 -3.25
N ILE A 88 10.32 -9.62 -3.95
CA ILE A 88 10.83 -8.35 -4.46
C ILE A 88 11.23 -7.36 -3.35
N LEU A 89 10.53 -7.35 -2.23
CA LEU A 89 10.91 -6.51 -1.09
C LEU A 89 12.19 -7.03 -0.44
N ARG A 90 12.31 -8.36 -0.35
CA ARG A 90 13.52 -9.03 0.14
C ARG A 90 14.72 -8.74 -0.78
N SER A 91 14.55 -8.81 -2.10
CA SER A 91 15.65 -8.55 -3.05
C SER A 91 16.11 -7.10 -3.05
N TRP A 92 15.24 -6.15 -2.69
CA TRP A 92 15.59 -4.74 -2.49
C TRP A 92 16.17 -4.44 -1.11
N GLY A 93 16.33 -5.43 -0.23
CA GLY A 93 16.82 -5.24 1.13
C GLY A 93 15.83 -4.52 2.06
N ILE A 94 14.55 -4.47 1.71
CA ILE A 94 13.51 -3.86 2.54
C ILE A 94 13.07 -4.87 3.59
N SER A 95 13.31 -4.55 4.87
CA SER A 95 12.82 -5.34 6.00
C SER A 95 11.40 -4.94 6.38
N GLU A 96 10.65 -5.92 6.92
CA GLU A 96 9.32 -5.66 7.47
C GLU A 96 9.39 -4.96 8.84
N VAL A 97 8.40 -4.11 9.08
CA VAL A 97 8.17 -3.41 10.33
C VAL A 97 6.98 -4.07 11.02
N LYS A 98 7.02 -4.14 12.35
CA LYS A 98 5.89 -4.64 13.15
C LYS A 98 4.70 -3.69 13.03
N TRP A 99 3.49 -4.21 13.26
CA TRP A 99 2.28 -3.40 13.39
C TRP A 99 2.30 -2.56 14.66
N ASN A 100 3.06 -1.47 14.63
CA ASN A 100 3.21 -0.53 15.72
C ASN A 100 3.24 0.89 15.14
N ALA A 101 2.33 1.74 15.62
CA ALA A 101 2.20 3.10 15.09
C ALA A 101 3.50 3.91 15.20
N LYS A 102 4.27 3.73 16.28
CA LYS A 102 5.56 4.38 16.46
C LYS A 102 6.57 3.90 15.43
N ASP A 103 6.74 2.59 15.26
CA ASP A 103 7.72 2.04 14.31
C ASP A 103 7.39 2.42 12.85
N ILE A 104 6.09 2.43 12.51
CA ILE A 104 5.60 2.87 11.21
C ILE A 104 5.89 4.36 11.01
N ASN A 105 5.57 5.20 12.00
CA ASN A 105 5.83 6.63 11.94
C ASN A 105 7.33 6.93 11.86
N ASP A 106 8.17 6.29 12.68
CA ASP A 106 9.62 6.45 12.65
C ASP A 106 10.22 6.07 11.29
N LYS A 107 9.62 5.10 10.59
CA LYS A 107 10.01 4.79 9.21
C LYS A 107 9.48 5.79 8.21
N LEU A 108 8.27 6.31 8.36
CA LEU A 108 7.71 7.34 7.49
C LEU A 108 8.45 8.67 7.64
N SER A 109 8.62 9.19 8.86
CA SER A 109 9.20 10.50 9.17
C SER A 109 10.64 10.70 8.75
N LYS A 110 11.39 9.63 8.41
CA LYS A 110 12.71 9.73 7.75
C LYS A 110 12.61 10.13 6.25
N LEU A 111 11.58 10.90 5.88
CA LEU A 111 11.45 11.48 4.53
C LEU A 111 12.44 12.64 4.42
#